data_AF-A0A354NSU6-F1
#
_entry.id   AF-A0A354NSU6-F1
#
_cell.length_a   1.000
_cell.length_b   1.000
_cell.length_c   1.000
_cell.angle_alpha   90.00
_cell.angle_beta   90.00
_cell.angle_gamma   90.00
#
_symmetry.space_group_name_H-M   'P 1'
#
loop_
_entity.id
_entity.type
_entity.pdbx_description
1 polymer ?
#
loop_
_entity_poly.entity_id
_entity_poly.type
_entity_poly.pdbx_seq_one_letter_code
_entity_poly.pdbx_strand_id
1 'polypeptide(L)'
;ANMRGRVTLVQVTQPSRSRVREYIEEREKVERLVGQVNGRYSDAAWVPIRYLYRFFPQTQLARFYHDSHVGMITPLRDGMNLIAKEYIAAQGEDPGVLVLSKFSGAAVELTEATQVNPYDTDGTAEQLYQALRMPHTERVRRWRSQMNAVTENTARAWGENFFQELQLP
;
A
#
# COMPACT_ATOMS: atom_id res chain seq x y z
N ALA A 1 -10.39 9.54 18.32
CA ALA A 1 -11.61 8.70 18.31
C ALA A 1 -11.22 7.22 18.28
N ASN A 2 -11.97 6.32 18.93
CA ASN A 2 -11.64 4.90 18.99
C ASN A 2 -11.92 4.21 17.63
N MET A 3 -10.92 3.51 17.07
CA MET A 3 -11.00 2.80 15.79
C MET A 3 -11.24 1.28 15.92
N ARG A 4 -11.29 0.75 17.16
CA ARG A 4 -11.57 -0.67 17.40
C ARG A 4 -12.96 -1.06 16.89
N GLY A 5 -13.08 -2.22 16.26
CA GLY A 5 -14.32 -2.72 15.66
C GLY A 5 -14.74 -2.00 14.37
N ARG A 6 -13.98 -1.00 13.91
CA ARG A 6 -14.35 -0.16 12.75
C ARG A 6 -13.40 -0.30 11.57
N VAL A 7 -12.19 -0.81 11.79
CA VAL A 7 -11.15 -0.94 10.77
C VAL A 7 -10.53 -2.33 10.87
N THR A 8 -10.22 -2.95 9.74
CA THR A 8 -9.44 -4.19 9.68
C THR A 8 -8.31 -3.99 8.68
N LEU A 9 -7.09 -4.35 9.09
CA LEU A 9 -5.95 -4.45 8.18
C LEU A 9 -5.99 -5.82 7.49
N VAL A 10 -6.03 -5.83 6.16
CA VAL A 10 -5.86 -7.05 5.37
C VAL A 10 -4.43 -7.05 4.81
N GLN A 11 -3.59 -7.95 5.32
CA GLN A 11 -2.22 -8.12 4.85
C GLN A 11 -2.15 -9.35 3.96
N VAL A 12 -2.00 -9.15 2.66
CA VAL A 12 -1.74 -10.23 1.71
C VAL A 12 -0.24 -10.36 1.50
N THR A 13 0.30 -11.54 1.78
CA THR A 13 1.73 -11.83 1.61
C THR A 13 1.87 -13.05 0.71
N GLN A 14 2.44 -12.85 -0.48
CA GLN A 14 2.72 -13.94 -1.39
C GLN A 14 3.98 -14.71 -0.93
N PRO A 15 3.93 -16.05 -0.84
CA PRO A 15 5.11 -16.84 -0.54
C PRO A 15 6.19 -16.61 -1.60
N SER A 16 7.34 -16.10 -1.18
CA SER A 16 8.51 -15.89 -2.03
C SER A 16 9.75 -16.36 -1.30
N ARG A 17 10.75 -16.89 -2.05
CA ARG A 17 12.06 -17.31 -1.53
C ARG A 17 11.98 -18.14 -0.23
N SER A 18 10.98 -19.02 -0.12
CA SER A 18 10.62 -19.76 1.10
C SER A 18 11.67 -20.73 1.63
N ARG A 19 12.76 -20.95 0.87
CA ARG A 19 13.92 -21.77 1.28
C ARG A 19 15.06 -20.93 1.89
N VAL A 20 14.97 -19.61 1.80
CA VAL A 20 15.98 -18.68 2.33
C VAL A 20 15.67 -18.43 3.81
N ARG A 21 16.65 -18.64 4.69
CA ARG A 21 16.46 -18.64 6.15
C ARG A 21 15.91 -17.31 6.65
N GLU A 22 16.45 -16.20 6.14
CA GLU A 22 16.08 -14.84 6.49
C GLU A 22 14.60 -14.56 6.20
N TYR A 23 14.06 -15.13 5.11
CA TYR A 23 12.64 -14.99 4.75
C TYR A 23 11.73 -15.80 5.68
N ILE A 24 12.20 -16.96 6.15
CA ILE A 24 11.48 -17.78 7.13
C ILE A 24 11.41 -17.04 8.47
N GLU A 25 12.55 -16.53 8.94
CA GLU A 25 12.63 -15.80 10.21
C GLU A 25 11.77 -14.52 10.17
N GLU A 26 11.81 -13.78 9.07
CA GLU A 26 11.00 -12.58 8.93
C GLU A 26 9.50 -12.90 8.90
N ARG A 27 9.09 -13.97 8.22
CA ARG A 27 7.71 -14.47 8.26
C ARG A 27 7.29 -14.81 9.68
N GLU A 28 8.11 -15.54 10.43
CA GLU A 28 7.79 -15.93 11.81
C GLU A 28 7.65 -14.71 12.74
N LYS A 29 8.47 -13.67 12.55
CA LYS A 29 8.32 -12.40 13.27
C LYS A 29 6.98 -11.74 12.96
N VAL A 30 6.61 -11.64 11.67
CA VAL A 30 5.33 -11.06 11.24
C VAL A 30 4.16 -11.85 11.82
N GLU A 31 4.16 -13.17 11.71
CA GLU A 31 3.09 -14.04 12.22
C GLU A 31 2.92 -13.90 13.75
N ARG A 32 4.03 -13.79 14.49
CA ARG A 32 4.02 -13.54 15.93
C ARG A 32 3.40 -12.18 16.27
N LEU A 33 3.79 -11.12 15.54
CA LEU A 33 3.24 -9.78 15.73
C LEU A 33 1.74 -9.73 15.43
N VAL A 34 1.31 -10.36 14.34
CA VAL A 34 -0.11 -10.50 14.00
C VAL A 34 -0.87 -11.19 15.13
N GLY A 35 -0.34 -12.31 15.64
CA GLY A 35 -0.93 -13.04 16.77
C GLY A 35 -1.04 -12.19 18.04
N GLN A 36 0.01 -11.42 18.38
CA GLN A 36 0.00 -10.52 19.54
C GLN A 36 -1.03 -9.40 19.41
N VAL A 37 -1.10 -8.74 18.24
CA VAL A 37 -2.06 -7.66 17.99
C VAL A 37 -3.49 -8.19 18.01
N ASN A 38 -3.75 -9.30 17.31
CA ASN A 38 -5.08 -9.91 17.30
C ASN A 38 -5.48 -10.39 18.69
N GLY A 39 -4.60 -11.05 19.44
CA GLY A 39 -4.89 -11.51 20.81
C GLY A 39 -5.20 -10.36 21.78
N ARG A 40 -4.60 -9.19 21.58
CA ARG A 40 -4.81 -8.00 22.42
C ARG A 40 -6.10 -7.23 22.08
N TYR A 41 -6.48 -7.17 20.80
CA TYR A 41 -7.51 -6.23 20.33
C TYR A 41 -8.75 -6.87 19.70
N SER A 42 -8.74 -8.16 19.38
CA SER A 42 -9.93 -8.81 18.80
C SER A 42 -11.11 -8.83 19.78
N ASP A 43 -12.30 -8.88 19.23
CA ASP A 43 -13.53 -9.22 19.95
C ASP A 43 -14.19 -10.46 19.32
N ALA A 44 -15.37 -10.84 19.80
CA ALA A 44 -16.07 -12.04 19.31
C ALA A 44 -16.47 -11.96 17.82
N ALA A 45 -16.66 -10.76 17.27
CA ALA A 45 -17.16 -10.53 15.91
C ALA A 45 -16.10 -9.92 14.97
N TRP A 46 -14.98 -9.43 15.49
CA TRP A 46 -13.99 -8.65 14.74
C TRP A 46 -12.56 -9.09 15.03
N VAL A 47 -11.79 -9.21 13.94
CA VAL A 47 -10.34 -9.48 13.97
C VAL A 47 -9.61 -8.28 13.36
N PRO A 48 -8.70 -7.62 14.10
CA PRO A 48 -8.01 -6.42 13.64
C PRO A 48 -7.13 -6.64 12.40
N ILE A 49 -6.36 -7.74 12.37
CA ILE A 49 -5.47 -8.06 11.25
C ILE A 49 -5.85 -9.40 10.62
N ARG A 50 -6.24 -9.36 9.35
CA ARG A 50 -6.43 -10.54 8.49
C ARG A 50 -5.14 -10.77 7.70
N TYR A 51 -4.31 -11.69 8.18
CA TYR A 51 -3.07 -12.07 7.51
C TYR A 51 -3.30 -13.26 6.56
N LEU A 52 -3.00 -13.07 5.28
CA LEU A 52 -3.24 -14.04 4.22
C LEU A 52 -1.92 -14.39 3.54
N TYR A 53 -1.29 -15.49 3.97
CA TYR A 53 -0.04 -15.99 3.39
C TYR A 53 -0.30 -16.95 2.22
N ARG A 54 -0.74 -16.42 1.08
CA ARG A 54 -1.02 -17.21 -0.13
C ARG A 54 -0.98 -16.34 -1.39
N PHE A 55 -0.87 -17.00 -2.54
CA PHE A 55 -0.96 -16.33 -3.83
C PHE A 55 -2.40 -15.86 -4.11
N PHE A 56 -2.51 -14.67 -4.71
CA PHE A 56 -3.74 -14.13 -5.28
C PHE A 56 -3.45 -13.62 -6.69
N PRO A 57 -4.28 -13.98 -7.69
CA PRO A 57 -4.20 -13.37 -9.01
C PRO A 57 -4.38 -11.85 -8.94
N GLN A 58 -3.77 -11.12 -9.88
CA GLN A 58 -3.82 -9.66 -9.92
C GLN A 58 -5.25 -9.12 -9.95
N THR A 59 -6.18 -9.78 -10.65
CA THR A 59 -7.60 -9.41 -10.69
C THR A 59 -8.27 -9.48 -9.31
N GLN A 60 -7.85 -10.40 -8.44
CA GLN A 60 -8.36 -10.48 -7.07
C GLN A 60 -7.72 -9.41 -6.17
N LEU A 61 -6.42 -9.13 -6.36
CA LEU A 61 -5.74 -8.03 -5.66
C LEU A 61 -6.36 -6.67 -6.01
N ALA A 62 -6.67 -6.43 -7.28
CA ALA A 62 -7.35 -5.21 -7.72
C ALA A 62 -8.68 -5.00 -7.02
N ARG A 63 -9.44 -6.08 -6.73
CA ARG A 63 -10.67 -5.99 -5.93
C ARG A 63 -10.40 -5.60 -4.48
N PHE A 64 -9.37 -6.18 -3.85
CA PHE A 64 -8.96 -5.74 -2.52
C PHE A 64 -8.58 -4.26 -2.50
N TYR A 65 -7.87 -3.78 -3.52
CA TYR A 65 -7.49 -2.37 -3.63
C TYR A 65 -8.72 -1.48 -3.79
N HIS A 66 -9.63 -1.83 -4.70
CA HIS A 66 -10.86 -1.10 -4.97
C HIS A 66 -11.76 -0.97 -3.73
N ASP A 67 -11.92 -2.06 -2.98
CA ASP A 67 -12.81 -2.11 -1.81
C ASP A 67 -12.17 -1.49 -0.55
N SER A 68 -10.88 -1.14 -0.60
CA SER A 68 -10.14 -0.65 0.56
C SER A 68 -10.14 0.88 0.66
N HIS A 69 -10.40 1.38 1.86
CA HIS A 69 -10.38 2.81 2.16
C HIS A 69 -8.97 3.40 2.20
N VAL A 70 -7.97 2.57 2.51
CA VAL A 70 -6.56 2.97 2.59
C VAL A 70 -5.66 1.86 2.05
N GLY A 71 -4.77 2.22 1.12
CA GLY A 71 -3.66 1.40 0.67
C GLY A 71 -2.40 1.78 1.45
N MET A 72 -1.86 0.86 2.24
CA MET A 72 -0.64 1.09 3.04
C MET A 72 0.56 0.41 2.38
N ILE A 73 1.41 1.22 1.74
CA ILE A 73 2.61 0.77 1.04
C ILE A 73 3.82 1.43 1.71
N THR A 74 4.36 0.75 2.72
CA THR A 74 5.39 1.32 3.60
C THR A 74 6.73 0.56 3.56
N PRO A 75 7.35 0.33 2.39
CA PRO A 75 8.65 -0.32 2.32
C PRO A 75 9.73 0.54 2.99
N LEU A 76 10.71 -0.09 3.63
CA LEU A 76 11.88 0.60 4.18
C LEU A 76 12.72 1.26 3.07
N ARG A 77 12.87 0.57 1.93
CA ARG A 77 13.42 1.06 0.66
C ARG A 77 12.82 0.27 -0.49
N ASP A 78 12.44 0.96 -1.56
CA ASP A 78 11.96 0.33 -2.79
C ASP A 78 12.30 1.21 -4.00
N GLY A 79 12.90 0.63 -5.04
CA GLY A 79 13.29 1.39 -6.23
C GLY A 79 12.11 2.05 -6.95
N MET A 80 10.90 1.47 -6.85
CA MET A 80 9.69 2.06 -7.40
C MET A 80 8.47 1.73 -6.52
N ASN A 81 8.06 0.48 -6.47
CA ASN A 81 6.77 -0.02 -5.97
C ASN A 81 5.58 0.19 -6.92
N LEU A 82 5.31 -0.84 -7.75
CA LEU A 82 4.17 -0.84 -8.66
C LEU A 82 2.83 -1.05 -7.96
N ILE A 83 2.82 -1.69 -6.78
CA ILE A 83 1.59 -1.89 -6.00
C ILE A 83 0.95 -0.54 -5.63
N ALA A 84 1.76 0.49 -5.35
CA ALA A 84 1.27 1.85 -5.13
C ALA A 84 0.51 2.40 -6.36
N LYS A 85 1.04 2.19 -7.57
CA LYS A 85 0.39 2.62 -8.82
C LYS A 85 -0.85 1.78 -9.14
N GLU A 86 -0.78 0.46 -8.94
CA GLU A 86 -1.92 -0.46 -9.08
C GLU A 86 -3.07 -0.10 -8.14
N TYR A 87 -2.75 0.26 -6.89
CA TYR A 87 -3.74 0.70 -5.91
C TYR A 87 -4.51 1.93 -6.41
N ILE A 88 -3.81 2.95 -6.89
CA ILE A 88 -4.41 4.17 -7.46
C ILE A 88 -5.26 3.84 -8.69
N ALA A 89 -4.74 2.99 -9.59
CA ALA A 89 -5.42 2.60 -10.82
C ALA A 89 -6.69 1.77 -10.57
N ALA A 90 -6.77 1.04 -9.46
CA ALA A 90 -7.91 0.21 -9.10
C ALA A 90 -9.06 0.99 -8.42
N GLN A 91 -8.85 2.25 -8.02
CA GLN A 91 -9.88 3.04 -7.35
C GLN A 91 -11.02 3.46 -8.29
N GLY A 92 -12.20 3.75 -7.72
CA GLY A 92 -13.39 4.20 -8.44
C GLY A 92 -13.84 5.62 -8.05
N GLU A 93 -15.15 5.88 -8.16
CA GLU A 93 -15.77 7.19 -7.88
C GLU A 93 -15.62 7.64 -6.41
N ASP A 94 -15.51 6.68 -5.49
CA ASP A 94 -15.23 6.90 -4.06
C ASP A 94 -13.82 6.38 -3.71
N PRO A 95 -12.73 7.10 -4.08
CA PRO A 95 -11.38 6.56 -4.02
C PRO A 95 -10.82 6.56 -2.60
N GLY A 96 -10.19 5.47 -2.19
CA GLY A 96 -9.40 5.39 -0.97
C GLY A 96 -8.14 6.28 -0.99
N VAL A 97 -7.42 6.29 0.13
CA VAL A 97 -6.19 7.08 0.31
C VAL A 97 -4.96 6.19 0.20
N LEU A 98 -3.94 6.64 -0.53
CA LEU A 98 -2.63 5.98 -0.56
C LEU A 98 -1.76 6.53 0.58
N VAL A 99 -1.33 5.66 1.49
CA VAL A 99 -0.27 5.92 2.47
C VAL A 99 1.02 5.29 1.94
N LEU A 100 2.04 6.10 1.69
CA LEU A 100 3.21 5.69 0.92
C LEU A 100 4.51 6.02 1.65
N SER A 101 5.43 5.07 1.74
CA SER A 101 6.79 5.37 2.22
C SER A 101 7.46 6.39 1.31
N LYS A 102 8.05 7.44 1.89
CA LYS A 102 8.90 8.39 1.17
C LYS A 102 10.18 7.77 0.58
N PHE A 103 10.48 6.51 0.95
CA PHE A 103 11.64 5.75 0.45
C PHE A 103 11.27 4.77 -0.69
N SER A 104 10.05 4.89 -1.23
CA SER A 104 9.64 4.22 -2.48
C SER A 104 9.84 5.19 -3.65
N GLY A 105 10.39 4.72 -4.77
CA GLY A 105 10.54 5.56 -5.96
C GLY A 105 9.21 6.13 -6.48
N ALA A 106 8.10 5.42 -6.27
CA ALA A 106 6.76 5.90 -6.61
C ALA A 106 6.37 7.16 -5.82
N ALA A 107 6.98 7.45 -4.67
CA ALA A 107 6.71 8.66 -3.90
C ALA A 107 7.16 9.95 -4.62
N VAL A 108 8.07 9.82 -5.59
CA VAL A 108 8.50 10.95 -6.45
C VAL A 108 7.38 11.33 -7.43
N GLU A 109 6.63 10.34 -7.94
CA GLU A 109 5.55 10.55 -8.90
C GLU A 109 4.19 10.78 -8.22
N LEU A 110 3.91 10.03 -7.14
CA LEU A 110 2.64 10.06 -6.40
C LEU A 110 2.71 11.08 -5.26
N THR A 111 2.93 12.34 -5.61
CA THR A 111 3.21 13.43 -4.64
C THR A 111 2.04 13.76 -3.70
N GLU A 112 0.81 13.50 -4.14
CA GLU A 112 -0.41 13.71 -3.33
C GLU A 112 -0.74 12.53 -2.40
N ALA A 113 0.07 11.46 -2.44
CA ALA A 113 -0.01 10.39 -1.45
C ALA A 113 0.27 10.92 -0.04
N THR A 114 -0.30 10.26 0.97
CA THR A 114 0.05 10.53 2.36
C THR A 114 1.42 9.92 2.64
N GLN A 115 2.48 10.71 2.43
CA GLN A 115 3.85 10.21 2.57
C GLN A 115 4.26 10.04 4.02
N VAL A 116 4.84 8.87 4.35
CA VAL A 116 5.26 8.51 5.70
C VAL A 116 6.73 8.11 5.75
N ASN A 117 7.32 8.24 6.94
CA ASN A 117 8.61 7.64 7.25
C ASN A 117 8.35 6.30 7.96
N PRO A 118 8.62 5.13 7.34
CA PRO A 118 8.35 3.83 7.97
C PRO A 118 9.20 3.55 9.22
N TYR A 119 10.24 4.34 9.49
CA TYR A 119 11.00 4.27 10.75
C TYR A 119 10.33 5.03 11.90
N ASP A 120 9.31 5.85 11.61
CA ASP A 120 8.51 6.58 12.59
C ASP A 120 7.12 5.94 12.68
N THR A 121 6.96 5.03 13.65
CA THR A 121 5.72 4.28 13.82
C THR A 121 4.56 5.16 14.29
N ASP A 122 4.84 6.15 15.14
CA ASP A 122 3.81 7.05 15.69
C ASP A 122 3.33 8.04 14.61
N GLY A 123 4.26 8.62 13.85
CA GLY A 123 3.93 9.45 12.69
C GLY A 123 3.17 8.67 11.62
N THR A 124 3.55 7.41 11.36
CA THR A 124 2.80 6.56 10.43
C THR A 124 1.39 6.26 10.95
N ALA A 125 1.22 5.99 12.24
CA ALA A 125 -0.09 5.75 12.85
C ALA A 125 -0.99 6.99 12.79
N GLU A 126 -0.45 8.18 13.04
CA GLU A 126 -1.18 9.45 12.92
C GLU A 126 -1.63 9.68 11.47
N GLN A 127 -0.73 9.49 10.50
CA GLN A 127 -1.06 9.65 9.09
C GLN A 127 -2.09 8.63 8.60
N LEU A 128 -2.04 7.39 9.09
CA LEU A 128 -3.07 6.39 8.82
C LEU A 128 -4.43 6.80 9.41
N TYR A 129 -4.44 7.36 10.62
CA TYR A 129 -5.65 7.87 11.25
C TYR A 129 -6.26 9.04 10.47
N GLN A 130 -5.43 9.95 9.95
CA GLN A 130 -5.89 11.04 9.08
C GLN A 130 -6.41 10.51 7.74
N ALA A 131 -5.71 9.57 7.11
CA ALA A 131 -6.13 8.94 5.85
C ALA A 131 -7.52 8.29 5.97
N LEU A 132 -7.79 7.57 7.05
CA LEU A 132 -9.10 6.96 7.35
C LEU A 132 -10.24 7.98 7.54
N ARG A 133 -9.91 9.24 7.84
CA ARG A 133 -10.87 10.31 8.12
C ARG A 133 -10.91 11.38 7.04
N MET A 134 -10.16 11.18 5.96
CA MET A 134 -10.00 12.17 4.90
C MET A 134 -11.35 12.45 4.21
N PRO A 135 -11.79 13.72 4.14
CA PRO A 135 -13.04 14.08 3.47
C PRO A 135 -13.06 13.61 2.01
N HIS A 136 -14.23 13.18 1.54
CA HIS A 136 -14.41 12.68 0.17
C HIS A 136 -13.86 13.63 -0.90
N THR A 137 -14.13 14.94 -0.77
CA THR A 137 -13.63 15.96 -1.72
C THR A 137 -12.11 16.00 -1.80
N GLU A 138 -11.42 15.84 -0.68
CA GLU A 138 -9.96 15.78 -0.62
C GLU A 138 -9.44 14.48 -1.21
N ARG A 139 -10.06 13.34 -0.89
CA ARG A 139 -9.71 12.03 -1.47
C ARG A 139 -9.79 12.04 -2.99
N VAL A 140 -10.89 12.55 -3.55
CA VAL A 140 -11.08 12.67 -5.00
C VAL A 140 -10.04 13.58 -5.63
N ARG A 141 -9.72 14.74 -5.01
CA ARG A 141 -8.68 15.65 -5.51
C ARG A 141 -7.31 14.95 -5.60
N ARG A 142 -6.88 14.31 -4.50
CA ARG A 142 -5.60 13.62 -4.42
C ARG A 142 -5.53 12.43 -5.37
N TRP A 143 -6.61 11.65 -5.45
CA TRP A 143 -6.69 10.51 -6.35
C TRP A 143 -6.58 10.94 -7.82
N ARG A 144 -7.32 11.97 -8.26
CA ARG A 144 -7.25 12.47 -9.65
C ARG A 144 -5.83 12.89 -10.03
N SER A 145 -5.15 13.62 -9.16
CA SER A 145 -3.76 14.03 -9.39
C SER A 145 -2.83 12.82 -9.54
N GLN A 146 -2.97 11.82 -8.67
CA GLN A 146 -2.15 10.61 -8.73
C GLN A 146 -2.50 9.74 -9.94
N MET A 147 -3.77 9.66 -10.30
CA MET A 147 -4.25 8.91 -11.46
C MET A 147 -3.69 9.50 -12.75
N ASN A 148 -3.66 10.82 -12.88
CA ASN A 148 -2.99 11.49 -14.00
C ASN A 148 -1.52 11.09 -14.09
N ALA A 149 -0.79 11.15 -12.98
CA ALA A 149 0.62 10.74 -12.94
C ALA A 149 0.82 9.27 -13.36
N VAL A 150 -0.07 8.36 -12.92
CA VAL A 150 -0.03 6.94 -13.31
C VAL A 150 -0.35 6.75 -14.80
N THR A 151 -1.28 7.51 -15.36
CA THR A 151 -1.68 7.40 -16.78
C THR A 151 -0.71 8.06 -17.74
N GLU A 152 0.02 9.09 -17.30
CA GLU A 152 1.04 9.77 -18.12
C GLU A 152 2.35 8.99 -18.11
N ASN A 153 2.75 8.42 -16.96
CA ASN A 153 4.02 7.71 -16.79
C ASN A 153 3.85 6.18 -16.86
N THR A 154 3.34 5.70 -17.99
CA THR A 154 3.11 4.27 -18.20
C THR A 154 4.40 3.49 -18.43
N ALA A 155 4.35 2.16 -18.26
CA ALA A 155 5.48 1.27 -18.60
C ALA A 155 5.89 1.37 -20.08
N ARG A 156 4.94 1.65 -20.98
CA ARG A 156 5.22 1.91 -22.40
C ARG A 156 6.03 3.20 -22.55
N ALA A 157 5.57 4.29 -21.94
CA ALA A 157 6.27 5.58 -21.99
C ALA A 157 7.69 5.47 -21.42
N TRP A 158 7.87 4.76 -20.30
CA TRP A 158 9.20 4.48 -19.74
C TRP A 158 10.10 3.73 -20.74
N GLY A 159 9.59 2.68 -21.39
CA GLY A 159 10.35 1.90 -22.35
C GLY A 159 10.74 2.69 -23.60
N GLU A 160 9.80 3.48 -24.13
CA GLU A 160 10.04 4.35 -25.29
C GLU A 160 11.12 5.40 -24.98
N ASN A 161 11.03 6.07 -23.82
CA ASN A 161 12.03 7.06 -23.40
C ASN A 161 13.41 6.42 -23.20
N PHE A 162 13.48 5.24 -22.57
CA PHE A 162 14.74 4.54 -22.37
C PHE A 162 15.43 4.19 -23.70
N PHE A 163 14.67 3.70 -24.69
CA PHE A 163 15.24 3.40 -26.01
C PHE A 163 15.65 4.65 -26.78
N GLN A 164 14.90 5.74 -26.66
CA GLN A 164 15.29 7.01 -27.27
C GLN A 164 16.63 7.50 -26.70
N GLU A 165 16.80 7.51 -25.38
CA GLU A 165 18.05 7.92 -24.74
C GLU A 165 19.23 7.01 -25.10
N LEU A 166 19.02 5.70 -25.21
CA LEU A 166 20.06 4.76 -25.60
C LEU A 166 20.54 4.95 -27.06
N GLN A 167 19.68 5.51 -27.92
CA GLN A 167 19.99 5.81 -29.32
C GLN A 167 20.55 7.22 -29.52
N LEU A 168 20.60 8.05 -28.47
CA LEU A 168 21.28 9.35 -28.54
C LEU A 168 22.81 9.12 -28.65
N PRO A 169 23.48 9.74 -29.62
CA PRO A 169 24.93 9.63 -29.79
C PRO A 169 25.73 10.28 -28.66
#